data_AF-A0A2G8JVX8-F1
#
_entry.id   AF-A0A2G8JVX8-F1
#
_cell.length_a   1.000
_cell.length_b   1.000
_cell.length_c   1.000
_cell.angle_alpha   90.00
_cell.angle_beta   90.00
_cell.angle_gamma   90.00
#
_symmetry.space_group_name_H-M   'P 1'
#
loop_
_entity.id
_entity.type
_entity.pdbx_description
1 polymer ?
#
loop_
_entity_poly.entity_id
_entity_poly.type
_entity_poly.pdbx_seq_one_letter_code
_entity_poly.pdbx_strand_id
1 'polypeptide(L)'
;MSDTINETTPLIKDDRDNIPKSRGAVLASRRWITVEPIIMAVALGYGILMVVQSQYVHHYFTNIYGGNVSYSQCLPNISDSQLRVNEEIQAETTLWSIYMTVCVSIGSIPVGFVLGSYSDQIGRKIPLGISVSGMFLCSLSSFLTILFELPLWFLLLGTGILGLSGGFMLMVSVCMSYAADVTDENNRMIHIIVLDVLLFLMVGVPQLGIGFLIKNVGYAVPFLIVMTVSLLVLAYIIYTRIIAGDRGEERSGRGEVPRKEDLQ
;
A
#
# COMPACT_ATOMS: atom_id res chain seq x y z
N MET A 1 6.17 11.95 -66.62
CA MET A 1 7.15 12.33 -65.59
C MET A 1 6.43 12.14 -64.27
N SER A 2 6.67 11.00 -63.62
CA SER A 2 5.91 10.55 -62.45
C SER A 2 6.29 11.39 -61.23
N ASP A 3 5.33 12.12 -60.68
CA ASP A 3 5.48 12.78 -59.39
C ASP A 3 5.60 11.71 -58.30
N THR A 4 6.79 11.68 -57.69
CA THR A 4 7.08 10.77 -56.58
C THR A 4 6.47 11.39 -55.33
N ILE A 5 5.35 10.83 -54.87
CA ILE A 5 4.73 11.20 -53.60
C ILE A 5 5.70 10.79 -52.49
N ASN A 6 6.36 11.77 -51.88
CA ASN A 6 7.24 11.55 -50.73
C ASN A 6 6.39 11.37 -49.47
N GLU A 7 6.30 10.14 -48.96
CA GLU A 7 5.53 9.74 -47.77
C GLU A 7 6.06 10.32 -46.44
N THR A 8 7.16 11.06 -46.43
CA THR A 8 7.79 11.55 -45.19
C THR A 8 7.24 12.88 -44.66
N THR A 9 6.24 13.47 -45.33
CA THR A 9 5.64 14.73 -44.87
C THR A 9 4.27 14.45 -44.23
N PRO A 10 4.12 14.59 -42.90
CA PRO A 10 2.81 14.45 -42.27
C PRO A 10 1.86 15.54 -42.78
N LEU A 11 0.70 15.14 -43.34
CA LEU A 11 -0.32 16.04 -43.88
C LEU A 11 -1.03 16.90 -42.81
N ILE A 12 -0.83 16.57 -41.53
CA ILE A 12 -1.43 17.27 -40.40
C ILE A 12 -0.28 17.80 -39.56
N LYS A 13 -0.12 19.13 -39.50
CA LYS A 13 0.65 19.76 -38.42
C LYS A 13 -0.06 19.43 -37.12
N ASP A 14 0.62 18.69 -36.25
CA ASP A 14 0.12 18.40 -34.91
C ASP A 14 0.17 19.69 -34.07
N ASP A 15 -0.89 20.49 -34.14
CA ASP A 15 -1.04 21.73 -33.35
C ASP A 15 -1.43 21.43 -31.88
N ARG A 16 -1.34 20.17 -31.43
CA ARG A 16 -1.62 19.75 -30.04
C ARG A 16 -0.61 20.31 -29.03
N ASP A 17 0.53 20.82 -29.48
CA ASP A 17 1.54 21.42 -28.62
C ASP A 17 1.17 22.84 -28.15
N ASN A 18 0.18 23.50 -28.78
CA ASN A 18 -0.21 24.89 -28.49
C ASN A 18 -1.60 25.04 -27.86
N ILE A 19 -2.24 23.96 -27.43
CA ILE A 19 -3.49 24.06 -26.66
C ILE A 19 -3.12 24.47 -25.23
N PRO A 20 -3.50 25.67 -24.73
CA PRO A 20 -3.21 26.05 -23.35
C PRO A 20 -3.85 25.01 -22.44
N LYS A 21 -3.01 24.23 -21.73
CA LYS A 21 -3.45 23.23 -20.75
C LYS A 21 -4.51 23.90 -19.88
N SER A 22 -5.77 23.47 -20.02
CA SER A 22 -6.87 24.10 -19.31
C SER A 22 -6.54 24.13 -17.82
N ARG A 23 -6.96 25.17 -17.09
CA ARG A 23 -6.75 25.23 -15.62
C ARG A 23 -7.18 23.94 -14.90
N GLY A 24 -8.14 23.20 -15.47
CA GLY A 24 -8.54 21.87 -15.01
C GLY A 24 -7.48 20.78 -15.19
N ALA A 25 -6.73 20.78 -16.30
CA ALA A 25 -5.61 19.87 -16.53
C ALA A 25 -4.41 20.15 -15.60
N VAL A 26 -4.16 21.42 -15.29
CA VAL A 26 -3.10 21.83 -14.33
C VAL A 26 -3.49 21.48 -12.89
N LEU A 27 -4.74 21.69 -12.49
CA LEU A 27 -5.25 21.31 -11.17
C LEU A 27 -5.38 19.79 -11.02
N ALA A 28 -5.72 19.07 -12.10
CA ALA A 28 -5.60 17.62 -12.15
C ALA A 28 -4.13 17.24 -11.96
N SER A 29 -3.21 17.64 -12.82
CA SER A 29 -1.78 17.32 -12.68
C SER A 29 -1.21 17.60 -11.27
N ARG A 30 -1.54 18.75 -10.65
CA ARG A 30 -1.11 19.11 -9.29
C ARG A 30 -1.72 18.24 -8.18
N ARG A 31 -2.97 17.78 -8.33
CA ARG A 31 -3.63 16.86 -7.39
C ARG A 31 -3.04 15.45 -7.46
N TRP A 32 -2.39 15.09 -8.56
CA TRP A 32 -1.87 13.75 -8.79
C TRP A 32 -0.43 13.62 -8.28
N ILE A 33 0.39 14.69 -8.40
CA ILE A 33 1.72 14.79 -7.75
C ILE A 33 1.65 14.53 -6.22
N THR A 34 0.52 14.83 -5.57
CA THR A 34 0.35 14.58 -4.12
C THR A 34 0.12 13.11 -3.76
N VAL A 35 -0.16 12.23 -4.73
CA VAL A 35 -0.51 10.82 -4.48
C VAL A 35 0.72 9.94 -4.28
N GLU A 36 1.84 10.27 -4.92
CA GLU A 36 3.12 9.55 -4.79
C GLU A 36 3.62 9.43 -3.33
N PRO A 37 3.72 10.51 -2.53
CA PRO A 37 4.16 10.40 -1.14
C PRO A 37 3.20 9.59 -0.26
N ILE A 38 1.92 9.56 -0.61
CA ILE A 38 0.92 8.77 0.12
C ILE A 38 1.15 7.29 -0.14
N ILE A 39 1.35 6.89 -1.40
CA ILE A 39 1.64 5.49 -1.74
C ILE A 39 2.94 5.05 -1.05
N MET A 40 3.98 5.90 -1.05
CA MET A 40 5.23 5.62 -0.34
C MET A 40 5.03 5.46 1.18
N ALA A 41 4.22 6.32 1.80
CA ALA A 41 3.89 6.21 3.23
C ALA A 41 3.14 4.92 3.56
N VAL A 42 2.22 4.50 2.68
CA VAL A 42 1.50 3.23 2.88
C VAL A 42 2.43 2.03 2.67
N ALA A 43 3.30 2.06 1.65
CA ALA A 43 4.30 1.02 1.42
C ALA A 43 5.23 0.84 2.64
N LEU A 44 5.68 1.94 3.22
CA LEU A 44 6.45 1.94 4.47
C LEU A 44 5.65 1.34 5.63
N GLY A 45 4.35 1.66 5.73
CA GLY A 45 3.44 1.06 6.72
C GLY A 45 3.32 -0.46 6.59
N TYR A 46 3.18 -0.98 5.36
CA TYR A 46 3.18 -2.43 5.10
C TYR A 46 4.51 -3.08 5.48
N GLY A 47 5.63 -2.42 5.16
CA GLY A 47 6.96 -2.87 5.57
C GLY A 47 7.05 -3.03 7.07
N ILE A 48 6.73 -1.97 7.84
CA ILE A 48 6.72 -2.03 9.32
C ILE A 48 5.82 -3.17 9.81
N LEU A 49 4.60 -3.28 9.31
CA LEU A 49 3.66 -4.31 9.77
C LEU A 49 4.20 -5.73 9.59
N MET A 50 4.77 -6.04 8.43
CA MET A 50 5.38 -7.34 8.12
C MET A 50 6.48 -7.69 9.12
N VAL A 51 7.41 -6.76 9.36
CA VAL A 51 8.56 -7.02 10.22
C VAL A 51 8.14 -7.14 11.68
N VAL A 52 7.29 -6.23 12.17
CA VAL A 52 6.89 -6.22 13.58
C VAL A 52 6.08 -7.47 13.92
N GLN A 53 5.20 -7.93 13.04
CA GLN A 53 4.45 -9.17 13.25
C GLN A 53 5.38 -10.38 13.38
N SER A 54 6.35 -10.51 12.47
CA SER A 54 7.35 -11.59 12.54
C SER A 54 8.18 -11.53 13.84
N GLN A 55 8.65 -10.33 14.22
CA GLN A 55 9.43 -10.12 15.44
C GLN A 55 8.62 -10.37 16.72
N TYR A 56 7.32 -10.04 16.71
CA TYR A 56 6.43 -10.30 17.84
C TYR A 56 6.20 -11.81 18.04
N VAL A 57 5.97 -12.56 16.96
CA VAL A 57 5.82 -14.02 17.05
C VAL A 57 7.11 -14.68 17.55
N HIS A 58 8.27 -14.23 17.06
CA HIS A 58 9.55 -14.70 17.59
C HIS A 58 9.68 -14.43 19.10
N HIS A 59 9.33 -13.23 19.54
CA HIS A 59 9.36 -12.86 20.95
C HIS A 59 8.41 -13.70 21.81
N TYR A 60 7.20 -13.95 21.31
CA TYR A 60 6.21 -14.79 21.98
C TYR A 60 6.73 -16.21 22.23
N PHE A 61 7.31 -16.86 21.21
CA PHE A 61 7.91 -18.18 21.38
C PHE A 61 9.19 -18.16 22.22
N THR A 62 9.98 -17.10 22.11
CA THR A 62 11.14 -16.91 23.00
C THR A 62 10.70 -16.85 24.47
N ASN A 63 9.56 -16.22 24.79
CA ASN A 63 9.06 -16.16 26.15
C ASN A 63 8.55 -17.53 26.66
N ILE A 64 7.94 -18.34 25.79
CA ILE A 64 7.42 -19.66 26.13
C ILE A 64 8.55 -20.69 26.33
N TYR A 65 9.48 -20.76 25.37
CA TYR A 65 10.55 -21.75 25.37
C TYR A 65 11.80 -21.28 26.15
N GLY A 66 12.00 -19.96 26.28
CA GLY A 66 13.20 -19.34 26.85
C GLY A 66 13.19 -19.14 28.36
N GLY A 67 12.14 -19.58 29.08
CA GLY A 67 12.01 -19.44 30.53
C GLY A 67 13.16 -20.00 31.39
N ASN A 68 14.11 -20.73 30.80
CA ASN A 68 15.28 -21.30 31.48
C ASN A 68 16.65 -20.86 30.92
N VAL A 69 16.69 -19.97 29.93
CA VAL A 69 17.96 -19.62 29.25
C VAL A 69 18.13 -18.11 29.20
N SER A 70 19.02 -17.57 30.03
CA SER A 70 19.53 -16.21 29.84
C SER A 70 20.26 -16.15 28.50
N TYR A 71 19.67 -15.47 27.52
CA TYR A 71 20.31 -15.12 26.26
C TYR A 71 21.47 -14.15 26.52
N SER A 72 22.63 -14.68 26.89
CA SER A 72 23.87 -13.95 26.76
C SER A 72 24.20 -13.85 25.27
N GLN A 73 24.20 -12.62 24.78
CA GLN A 73 24.61 -12.23 23.43
C GLN A 73 25.78 -13.07 22.92
N CYS A 74 25.64 -13.56 21.68
CA CYS A 74 26.65 -14.17 20.81
C CYS A 74 28.04 -14.37 21.46
N LEU A 75 28.11 -15.31 22.41
CA LEU A 75 29.39 -15.79 22.93
C LEU A 75 29.83 -16.96 22.05
N PRO A 76 31.13 -17.10 21.75
CA PRO A 76 31.64 -18.19 20.92
C PRO A 76 31.53 -19.58 21.56
N ASN A 77 30.94 -19.68 22.77
CA ASN A 77 30.79 -20.90 23.55
C ASN A 77 29.31 -21.16 23.89
N ILE A 78 28.46 -21.24 22.85
CA ILE A 78 27.07 -21.68 22.97
C ILE A 78 27.08 -23.19 23.20
N SER A 79 26.46 -23.65 24.29
CA SER A 79 26.26 -25.09 24.49
C SER A 79 25.30 -25.64 23.44
N ASP A 80 25.54 -26.84 22.91
CA ASP A 80 24.68 -27.47 21.87
C ASP A 80 23.18 -27.44 22.23
N SER A 81 22.83 -27.44 23.52
CA SER A 81 21.47 -27.30 24.00
C SER A 81 20.81 -25.94 23.69
N GLN A 82 21.54 -24.82 23.76
CA GLN A 82 21.02 -23.48 23.47
C GLN A 82 20.81 -23.29 21.96
N LEU A 83 21.72 -23.84 21.14
CA LEU A 83 21.57 -23.82 19.68
C LEU A 83 20.26 -24.51 19.27
N ARG A 84 20.00 -25.71 19.80
CA ARG A 84 18.80 -26.50 19.47
C ARG A 84 17.50 -25.80 19.87
N VAL A 85 17.48 -25.12 21.01
CA VAL A 85 16.31 -24.33 21.45
C VAL A 85 16.06 -23.14 20.52
N ASN A 86 17.12 -22.46 20.08
CA ASN A 86 16.99 -21.34 19.14
C ASN A 86 16.49 -21.80 17.77
N GLU A 87 16.99 -22.94 17.29
CA GLU A 87 16.51 -23.57 16.06
C GLU A 87 15.03 -23.94 16.15
N GLU A 88 14.57 -24.46 17.29
CA GLU A 88 13.16 -24.80 17.53
C GLU A 88 12.26 -23.54 17.56
N ILE A 89 12.67 -22.49 18.28
CA ILE A 89 11.96 -21.19 18.29
C ILE A 89 11.88 -20.62 16.87
N GLN A 90 12.97 -20.68 16.12
CA GLN A 90 13.03 -20.17 14.75
C GLN A 90 12.14 -21.00 13.82
N ALA A 91 12.11 -22.33 13.98
CA ALA A 91 11.26 -23.21 13.19
C ALA A 91 9.77 -22.91 13.44
N GLU A 92 9.35 -22.80 14.71
CA GLU A 92 7.97 -22.44 15.09
C GLU A 92 7.58 -21.04 14.58
N THR A 93 8.46 -20.06 14.76
CA THR A 93 8.23 -18.69 14.25
C THR A 93 8.03 -18.69 12.73
N THR A 94 8.87 -19.45 12.01
CA THR A 94 8.81 -19.56 10.55
C THR A 94 7.50 -20.20 10.11
N LEU A 95 7.09 -21.28 10.79
CA LEU A 95 5.85 -21.99 10.52
C LEU A 95 4.63 -21.06 10.70
N TRP A 96 4.60 -20.26 11.77
CA TRP A 96 3.56 -19.25 11.97
C TRP A 96 3.58 -18.13 10.92
N SER A 97 4.76 -17.67 10.50
CA SER A 97 4.90 -16.69 9.42
C SER A 97 4.35 -17.23 8.09
N ILE A 98 4.52 -18.52 7.82
CA ILE A 98 3.93 -19.19 6.65
C ILE A 98 2.41 -19.18 6.77
N TYR A 99 1.82 -19.53 7.92
CA TYR A 99 0.37 -19.49 8.10
C TYR A 99 -0.22 -18.11 7.87
N MET A 100 0.40 -17.05 8.42
CA MET A 100 -0.03 -15.68 8.18
C MET A 100 0.02 -15.32 6.69
N THR A 101 1.12 -15.66 6.02
CA THR A 101 1.30 -15.37 4.58
C THR A 101 0.26 -16.09 3.73
N VAL A 102 -0.02 -17.36 4.03
CA VAL A 102 -1.03 -18.16 3.34
C VAL A 102 -2.43 -17.59 3.58
N CYS A 103 -2.78 -17.22 4.81
CA CYS A 103 -4.05 -16.56 5.12
C CYS A 103 -4.24 -15.26 4.33
N VAL A 104 -3.22 -14.40 4.30
CA VAL A 104 -3.26 -13.14 3.52
C VAL A 104 -3.43 -13.45 2.04
N SER A 105 -2.66 -14.40 1.50
CA SER A 105 -2.65 -14.73 0.08
C SER A 105 -3.99 -15.29 -0.39
N ILE A 106 -4.56 -16.25 0.35
CA ILE A 106 -5.88 -16.83 0.06
C ILE A 106 -6.97 -15.75 0.08
N GLY A 107 -6.92 -14.81 1.02
CA GLY A 107 -7.86 -13.70 1.07
C GLY A 107 -7.65 -12.68 -0.06
N SER A 108 -6.39 -12.39 -0.40
CA SER A 108 -6.04 -11.32 -1.34
C SER A 108 -6.29 -11.67 -2.78
N ILE A 109 -6.14 -12.94 -3.18
CA ILE A 109 -6.32 -13.36 -4.58
C ILE A 109 -7.73 -13.03 -5.11
N PRO A 110 -8.83 -13.53 -4.52
CA PRO A 110 -10.17 -13.28 -5.05
C PRO A 110 -10.52 -11.79 -5.03
N VAL A 111 -10.12 -11.09 -3.96
CA VAL A 111 -10.36 -9.65 -3.81
C VAL A 111 -9.56 -8.85 -4.83
N GLY A 112 -8.32 -9.23 -5.09
CA GLY A 112 -7.47 -8.60 -6.11
C GLY A 112 -8.05 -8.74 -7.52
N PHE A 113 -8.62 -9.89 -7.88
CA PHE A 113 -9.31 -10.07 -9.16
C PHE A 113 -10.55 -9.19 -9.30
N VAL A 114 -11.39 -9.17 -8.25
CA VAL A 114 -12.62 -8.36 -8.24
C VAL A 114 -12.25 -6.88 -8.26
N LEU A 115 -11.46 -6.41 -7.30
CA LEU A 115 -11.08 -5.00 -7.18
C LEU A 115 -10.18 -4.52 -8.31
N GLY A 116 -9.36 -5.39 -8.90
CA GLY A 116 -8.61 -5.07 -10.12
C GLY A 116 -9.56 -4.78 -11.29
N SER A 117 -10.54 -5.66 -11.53
CA SER A 117 -11.53 -5.47 -12.59
C SER A 117 -12.42 -4.24 -12.36
N TYR A 118 -12.80 -3.99 -11.10
CA TYR A 118 -13.60 -2.81 -10.72
C TYR A 118 -12.79 -1.50 -10.70
N SER A 119 -11.47 -1.57 -10.46
CA SER A 119 -10.56 -0.41 -10.43
C SER A 119 -10.53 0.31 -11.77
N ASP A 120 -10.55 -0.44 -12.87
CA ASP A 120 -10.48 0.11 -14.22
C ASP A 120 -11.74 0.92 -14.58
N GLN A 121 -12.87 0.68 -13.90
CA GLN A 121 -14.16 1.34 -14.19
C GLN A 121 -14.49 2.49 -13.23
N ILE A 122 -14.22 2.33 -11.93
CA ILE A 122 -14.70 3.25 -10.87
C ILE A 122 -13.58 4.19 -10.36
N GLY A 123 -12.35 3.99 -10.84
CA GLY A 123 -11.20 4.84 -10.57
C GLY A 123 -10.35 4.35 -9.40
N ARG A 124 -9.05 4.65 -9.49
CA ARG A 124 -7.96 4.03 -8.73
C ARG A 124 -7.86 4.42 -7.25
N LYS A 125 -8.71 5.34 -6.79
CA LYS A 125 -8.76 5.78 -5.39
C LYS A 125 -9.51 4.82 -4.49
N ILE A 126 -10.48 4.06 -5.02
CA ILE A 126 -11.29 3.12 -4.24
C ILE A 126 -10.47 1.90 -3.79
N PRO A 127 -9.73 1.21 -4.69
CA PRO A 127 -8.95 0.05 -4.28
C PRO A 127 -7.84 0.42 -3.30
N LEU A 128 -7.27 1.63 -3.43
CA LEU A 128 -6.33 2.18 -2.46
C LEU A 128 -6.97 2.34 -1.07
N GLY A 129 -8.17 2.93 -1.00
CA GLY A 129 -8.90 3.10 0.25
C GLY A 129 -9.22 1.78 0.95
N ILE A 130 -9.61 0.76 0.17
CA ILE A 130 -9.87 -0.60 0.70
C ILE A 130 -8.58 -1.23 1.24
N SER A 131 -7.46 -1.11 0.51
CA SER A 131 -6.18 -1.65 0.97
C SER A 131 -5.76 -1.03 2.31
N VAL A 132 -5.87 0.30 2.42
CA VAL A 132 -5.49 1.05 3.63
C VAL A 132 -6.42 0.75 4.80
N SER A 133 -7.73 0.55 4.57
CA SER A 133 -8.65 0.15 5.65
C SER A 133 -8.32 -1.23 6.20
N GLY A 134 -7.95 -2.18 5.34
CA GLY A 134 -7.41 -3.47 5.76
C GLY A 134 -6.15 -3.34 6.61
N MET A 135 -5.21 -2.49 6.20
CA MET A 135 -3.99 -2.21 6.96
C MET A 135 -4.30 -1.62 8.34
N PHE A 136 -5.23 -0.67 8.42
CA PHE A 136 -5.69 -0.08 9.68
C PHE A 136 -6.29 -1.14 10.61
N LEU A 137 -7.21 -1.97 10.10
CA LEU A 137 -7.86 -3.02 10.88
C LEU A 137 -6.87 -4.08 11.37
N CYS A 138 -5.91 -4.47 10.52
CA CYS A 138 -4.85 -5.41 10.88
C CYS A 138 -3.95 -4.83 11.99
N SER A 139 -3.56 -3.55 11.85
CA SER A 139 -2.77 -2.84 12.85
C SER A 139 -3.50 -2.68 14.18
N LEU A 140 -4.80 -2.39 14.13
CA LEU A 140 -5.67 -2.29 15.31
C LEU A 140 -5.80 -3.64 16.03
N SER A 141 -6.05 -4.72 15.28
CA SER A 141 -6.14 -6.08 15.82
C SER A 141 -4.82 -6.52 16.45
N SER A 142 -3.68 -6.21 15.81
CA SER A 142 -2.35 -6.52 16.34
C SER A 142 -2.04 -5.69 17.60
N PHE A 143 -2.39 -4.41 17.60
CA PHE A 143 -2.23 -3.54 18.77
C PHE A 143 -3.06 -4.03 19.97
N LEU A 144 -4.33 -4.41 19.75
CA LEU A 144 -5.18 -5.00 20.78
C LEU A 144 -4.59 -6.32 21.29
N THR A 145 -4.05 -7.15 20.40
CA THR A 145 -3.40 -8.41 20.76
C THR A 145 -2.27 -8.20 21.78
N ILE A 146 -1.48 -7.15 21.58
CA ILE A 146 -0.37 -6.80 22.49
C ILE A 146 -0.89 -6.21 23.80
N LEU A 147 -1.89 -5.33 23.74
CA LEU A 147 -2.37 -4.61 24.93
C LEU A 147 -3.04 -5.54 25.95
N PHE A 148 -3.75 -6.57 25.48
CA PHE A 148 -4.46 -7.54 26.33
C PHE A 148 -3.75 -8.90 26.41
N GLU A 149 -2.52 -9.02 25.89
CA GLU A 149 -1.75 -10.29 25.85
C GLU A 149 -2.57 -11.47 25.29
N LEU A 150 -3.34 -11.22 24.22
CA LEU A 150 -4.22 -12.21 23.61
C LEU A 150 -3.42 -13.30 22.87
N PRO A 151 -4.04 -14.48 22.66
CA PRO A 151 -3.40 -15.55 21.91
C PRO A 151 -3.10 -15.15 20.46
N LEU A 152 -2.06 -15.76 19.88
CA LEU A 152 -1.60 -15.53 18.49
C LEU A 152 -2.69 -15.65 17.42
N TRP A 153 -3.79 -16.36 17.70
CA TRP A 153 -4.96 -16.48 16.83
C TRP A 153 -5.56 -15.13 16.41
N PHE A 154 -5.53 -14.11 17.28
CA PHE A 154 -6.02 -12.77 16.93
C PHE A 154 -5.16 -12.07 15.89
N LEU A 155 -3.85 -12.34 15.90
CA LEU A 155 -2.92 -11.83 14.89
C LEU A 155 -3.22 -12.46 13.52
N LEU A 156 -3.50 -13.78 13.49
CA LEU A 156 -4.00 -14.48 12.29
C LEU A 156 -5.29 -13.85 11.76
N LEU A 157 -6.26 -13.57 12.63
CA LEU A 157 -7.52 -12.92 12.25
C LEU A 157 -7.25 -11.54 11.62
N GLY A 158 -6.40 -10.73 12.23
CA GLY A 158 -5.96 -9.44 11.67
C GLY A 158 -5.34 -9.58 10.28
N THR A 159 -4.47 -10.58 10.07
CA THR A 159 -3.89 -10.86 8.75
C THR A 159 -4.92 -11.36 7.74
N GLY A 160 -5.94 -12.10 8.18
CA GLY A 160 -7.07 -12.50 7.35
C GLY A 160 -7.86 -11.29 6.83
N ILE A 161 -8.17 -10.32 7.70
CA ILE A 161 -8.84 -9.06 7.31
C ILE A 161 -7.98 -8.27 6.31
N LEU A 162 -6.66 -8.22 6.53
CA LEU A 162 -5.73 -7.59 5.61
C LEU A 162 -5.78 -8.23 4.22
N GLY A 163 -5.82 -9.57 4.18
CA GLY A 163 -5.97 -10.34 2.95
C GLY A 163 -7.29 -10.05 2.24
N LEU A 164 -8.40 -10.05 2.97
CA LEU A 164 -9.73 -9.74 2.42
C LEU A 164 -9.86 -8.29 1.91
N SER A 165 -8.91 -7.43 2.24
CA SER A 165 -8.85 -6.05 1.74
C SER A 165 -7.94 -5.90 0.51
N GLY A 166 -7.39 -6.99 -0.01
CA GLY A 166 -6.49 -7.02 -1.17
C GLY A 166 -5.00 -6.92 -0.84
N GLY A 167 -4.67 -6.57 0.41
CA GLY A 167 -3.30 -6.60 0.94
C GLY A 167 -2.28 -5.77 0.15
N PHE A 168 -1.02 -6.17 0.27
CA PHE A 168 0.10 -5.50 -0.38
C PHE A 168 0.04 -5.60 -1.92
N MET A 169 -0.50 -6.69 -2.45
CA MET A 169 -0.56 -6.91 -3.90
C MET A 169 -1.49 -5.90 -4.60
N LEU A 170 -2.63 -5.57 -3.98
CA LEU A 170 -3.53 -4.57 -4.50
C LEU A 170 -2.89 -3.17 -4.49
N MET A 171 -2.12 -2.84 -3.46
CA MET A 171 -1.36 -1.59 -3.38
C MET A 171 -0.36 -1.46 -4.55
N VAL A 172 0.44 -2.50 -4.81
CA VAL A 172 1.42 -2.51 -5.91
C VAL A 172 0.70 -2.37 -7.26
N SER A 173 -0.40 -3.10 -7.46
CA SER A 173 -1.20 -3.00 -8.68
C SER A 173 -1.73 -1.58 -8.92
N VAL A 174 -2.27 -0.92 -7.87
CA VAL A 174 -2.74 0.46 -7.94
C VAL A 174 -1.59 1.43 -8.26
N CYS A 175 -0.41 1.22 -7.69
CA CYS A 175 0.75 2.07 -7.96
C CYS A 175 1.26 1.93 -9.40
N MET A 176 1.38 0.71 -9.90
CA MET A 176 1.81 0.43 -11.28
C MET A 176 0.82 0.98 -12.30
N SER A 177 -0.47 0.79 -12.01
CA SER A 177 -1.53 1.40 -12.79
C SER A 177 -1.35 2.92 -12.75
N TYR A 178 -1.24 3.53 -11.56
CA TYR A 178 -1.07 4.97 -11.38
C TYR A 178 0.09 5.54 -12.21
N ALA A 179 1.26 4.88 -12.15
CA ALA A 179 2.42 5.26 -12.93
C ALA A 179 2.11 5.30 -14.43
N ALA A 180 1.35 4.33 -14.93
CA ALA A 180 0.95 4.26 -16.33
C ALA A 180 0.01 5.39 -16.79
N ASP A 181 -0.80 5.99 -15.91
CA ASP A 181 -1.75 7.06 -16.30
C ASP A 181 -1.14 8.46 -16.25
N VAL A 182 -0.12 8.67 -15.41
CA VAL A 182 0.43 10.01 -15.15
C VAL A 182 1.51 10.41 -16.16
N THR A 183 2.11 9.42 -16.83
CA THR A 183 3.26 9.61 -17.71
C THR A 183 2.93 9.59 -19.18
N ASP A 184 3.56 10.48 -19.94
CA ASP A 184 3.59 10.40 -21.41
C ASP A 184 4.33 9.14 -21.88
N GLU A 185 3.95 8.62 -23.05
CA GLU A 185 4.42 7.32 -23.60
C GLU A 185 5.95 7.18 -23.60
N ASN A 186 6.66 8.26 -23.90
CA ASN A 186 8.13 8.27 -23.99
C ASN A 186 8.84 8.10 -22.64
N ASN A 187 8.24 8.54 -21.53
CA ASN A 187 8.87 8.53 -20.19
C ASN A 187 8.21 7.52 -19.22
N ARG A 188 7.13 6.86 -19.65
CA ARG A 188 6.35 5.93 -18.82
C ARG A 188 7.19 4.83 -18.18
N MET A 189 8.06 4.20 -18.95
CA MET A 189 8.89 3.10 -18.46
C MET A 189 9.86 3.58 -17.35
N ILE A 190 10.47 4.75 -17.52
CA ILE A 190 11.42 5.31 -16.55
C ILE A 190 10.70 5.62 -15.23
N HIS A 191 9.52 6.24 -15.29
CA HIS A 191 8.76 6.57 -14.07
C HIS A 191 8.30 5.31 -13.34
N ILE A 192 7.83 4.29 -14.07
CA ILE A 192 7.48 2.98 -13.48
C ILE A 192 8.67 2.39 -12.73
N ILE A 193 9.86 2.36 -13.34
CA ILE A 193 11.07 1.83 -12.70
C ILE A 193 11.43 2.62 -11.43
N VAL A 194 11.36 3.96 -11.49
CA VAL A 194 11.65 4.81 -10.33
C VAL A 194 10.67 4.54 -9.19
N LEU A 195 9.37 4.44 -9.48
CA LEU A 195 8.36 4.13 -8.46
C LEU A 195 8.54 2.72 -7.88
N ASP A 196 8.89 1.74 -8.70
CA ASP A 196 9.12 0.37 -8.25
C ASP A 196 10.31 0.30 -7.28
N VAL A 197 11.43 0.93 -7.63
CA VAL A 197 12.61 1.03 -6.76
C VAL A 197 12.26 1.73 -5.45
N LEU A 198 11.50 2.83 -5.50
CA LEU A 198 11.06 3.55 -4.29
C LEU A 198 10.13 2.70 -3.42
N LEU A 199 9.20 1.95 -4.00
CA LEU A 199 8.31 1.04 -3.27
C LEU A 199 9.10 0.00 -2.50
N PHE A 200 10.03 -0.71 -3.17
CA PHE A 200 10.86 -1.72 -2.53
C PHE A 200 11.78 -1.11 -1.46
N LEU A 201 12.30 0.09 -1.68
CA LEU A 201 13.10 0.79 -0.69
C LEU A 201 12.27 1.13 0.57
N MET A 202 11.05 1.64 0.39
CA MET A 202 10.16 1.98 1.52
C MET A 202 9.74 0.75 2.33
N VAL A 203 9.53 -0.40 1.68
CA VAL A 203 9.25 -1.67 2.35
C VAL A 203 10.50 -2.25 3.02
N GLY A 204 11.67 -2.06 2.41
CA GLY A 204 12.94 -2.60 2.90
C GLY A 204 13.55 -1.83 4.09
N VAL A 205 13.38 -0.51 4.16
CA VAL A 205 13.94 0.33 5.25
C VAL A 205 13.51 -0.16 6.66
N PRO A 206 12.23 -0.48 6.92
CA PRO A 206 11.78 -1.05 8.19
C PRO A 206 12.51 -2.33 8.61
N GLN A 207 12.92 -3.18 7.66
CA GLN A 207 13.60 -4.45 7.94
C GLN A 207 14.93 -4.26 8.68
N LEU A 208 15.60 -3.14 8.45
CA LEU A 208 16.87 -2.81 9.10
C LEU A 208 16.67 -2.05 10.42
N GLY A 209 15.66 -1.16 10.48
CA GLY A 209 15.51 -0.20 11.58
C GLY A 209 14.59 -0.65 12.71
N ILE A 210 13.60 -1.51 12.45
CA ILE A 210 12.52 -1.73 13.41
C ILE A 210 12.98 -2.45 14.68
N GLY A 211 14.00 -3.31 14.58
CA GLY A 211 14.55 -4.00 15.74
C GLY A 211 15.12 -3.04 16.78
N PHE A 212 15.74 -1.94 16.34
CA PHE A 212 16.21 -0.89 17.23
C PHE A 212 15.05 -0.14 17.89
N LEU A 213 13.98 0.13 17.13
CA LEU A 213 12.79 0.81 17.66
C LEU A 213 12.11 -0.04 18.73
N ILE A 214 11.95 -1.35 18.47
CA ILE A 214 11.36 -2.31 19.41
C ILE A 214 12.19 -2.40 20.69
N LYS A 215 13.53 -2.41 20.58
CA LYS A 215 14.43 -2.49 21.75
C LYS A 215 14.27 -1.29 22.71
N ASN A 216 14.00 -0.10 22.19
CA ASN A 216 13.94 1.11 22.99
C ASN A 216 12.53 1.42 23.52
N VAL A 217 11.49 1.15 22.73
CA VAL A 217 10.11 1.63 23.01
C VAL A 217 9.08 0.50 23.07
N GLY A 218 9.50 -0.75 22.83
CA GLY A 218 8.64 -1.94 22.88
C GLY A 218 7.83 -2.19 21.59
N TYR A 219 7.07 -3.29 21.60
CA TYR A 219 6.33 -3.77 20.42
C TYR A 219 5.06 -2.96 20.11
N ALA A 220 4.47 -2.24 21.08
CA ALA A 220 3.22 -1.51 20.88
C ALA A 220 3.36 -0.27 19.98
N VAL A 221 4.49 0.44 20.07
CA VAL A 221 4.70 1.71 19.37
C VAL A 221 4.74 1.57 17.84
N PRO A 222 5.45 0.59 17.25
CA PRO A 222 5.38 0.34 15.82
C PRO A 222 3.96 0.17 15.27
N PHE A 223 3.09 -0.57 15.96
CA PHE A 223 1.69 -0.74 15.54
C PHE A 223 0.90 0.57 15.65
N LEU A 224 1.16 1.40 16.66
CA LEU A 224 0.54 2.72 16.75
C LEU A 224 0.98 3.65 15.62
N ILE A 225 2.24 3.60 15.21
CA ILE A 225 2.73 4.37 14.06
C ILE A 225 2.00 3.96 12.78
N VAL A 226 1.90 2.65 12.50
CA VAL A 226 1.18 2.16 11.32
C VAL A 226 -0.31 2.52 11.38
N MET A 227 -0.93 2.41 12.55
CA MET A 227 -2.33 2.77 12.77
C MET A 227 -2.59 4.27 12.54
N THR A 228 -1.71 5.14 13.05
CA THR A 228 -1.86 6.60 12.87
C THR A 228 -1.62 7.02 11.43
N VAL A 229 -0.61 6.48 10.76
CA VAL A 229 -0.34 6.75 9.34
C VAL A 229 -1.51 6.28 8.48
N SER A 230 -2.01 5.05 8.69
CA SER A 230 -3.17 4.54 7.94
C SER A 230 -4.42 5.37 8.16
N LEU A 231 -4.68 5.82 9.38
CA LEU A 231 -5.81 6.70 9.68
C LEU A 231 -5.70 8.06 8.96
N LEU A 232 -4.52 8.68 8.96
CA LEU A 232 -4.28 9.94 8.24
C LEU A 232 -4.48 9.79 6.73
N VAL A 233 -4.01 8.67 6.15
CA VAL A 233 -4.21 8.36 4.73
C VAL A 233 -5.68 8.16 4.42
N LEU A 234 -6.43 7.42 5.25
CA LEU A 234 -7.87 7.25 5.07
C LEU A 234 -8.62 8.59 5.15
N ALA A 235 -8.30 9.42 6.13
CA ALA A 235 -8.89 10.75 6.28
C ALA A 235 -8.63 11.61 5.02
N TYR A 236 -7.42 11.57 4.47
CA TYR A 236 -7.08 12.26 3.23
C TYR A 236 -7.87 11.72 2.03
N ILE A 237 -7.97 10.39 1.87
CA ILE A 237 -8.73 9.78 0.77
C ILE A 237 -10.20 10.21 0.84
N ILE A 238 -10.82 10.15 2.03
CA ILE A 238 -12.21 10.57 2.26
C ILE A 238 -12.39 12.05 1.94
N TYR A 239 -11.52 12.91 2.48
CA TYR A 239 -11.56 14.35 2.22
C TYR A 239 -11.50 14.68 0.72
N THR A 240 -10.60 14.03 -0.03
CA THR A 240 -10.51 14.25 -1.47
C THR A 240 -11.71 13.70 -2.25
N ARG A 241 -12.43 12.71 -1.71
CA ARG A 241 -13.66 12.17 -2.31
C ARG A 241 -14.84 13.11 -2.10
N ILE A 242 -15.01 13.65 -0.89
CA ILE A 242 -16.06 14.62 -0.57
C ILE A 242 -15.97 15.85 -1.49
N ILE A 243 -14.78 16.44 -1.61
CA ILE A 243 -14.55 17.61 -2.50
C ILE A 243 -14.72 17.28 -3.98
N ALA A 244 -14.49 16.03 -4.38
CA ALA A 244 -14.75 15.60 -5.75
C ALA A 244 -16.24 15.42 -6.03
N GLY A 245 -17.03 14.98 -5.03
CA GLY A 245 -18.49 14.87 -5.10
C GLY A 245 -19.16 16.22 -5.31
N ASP A 246 -18.79 17.22 -4.50
CA ASP A 246 -19.35 18.58 -4.57
C ASP A 246 -19.20 19.22 -5.97
N ARG A 247 -18.05 19.00 -6.62
CA ARG A 247 -17.80 19.52 -7.98
C ARG A 247 -18.53 18.77 -9.08
N GLY A 248 -18.97 17.54 -8.82
CA GLY A 248 -19.82 16.77 -9.73
C GLY A 248 -21.25 17.32 -9.75
N GLU A 249 -21.76 17.68 -8.58
CA GLU A 249 -23.09 18.26 -8.40
C GLU A 249 -23.18 19.67 -9.01
N GLU A 250 -22.17 20.53 -8.77
CA GLU A 250 -22.10 21.86 -9.40
C GLU A 250 -22.03 21.82 -10.94
N ARG A 251 -21.41 20.78 -11.53
CA ARG A 251 -21.35 20.59 -12.98
C ARG A 251 -22.66 20.07 -13.55
N SER A 252 -23.35 19.17 -12.84
CA SER A 252 -24.66 18.66 -13.23
C SER A 252 -25.70 19.78 -13.22
N GLY A 253 -25.70 20.64 -12.19
CA GLY A 253 -26.60 21.79 -12.08
C GLY A 253 -26.34 22.91 -13.10
N ARG A 254 -25.16 22.94 -13.74
CA ARG A 254 -24.83 23.92 -14.80
C ARG A 254 -25.07 23.37 -16.22
N GLY A 255 -25.35 22.08 -16.36
CA GLY A 255 -25.71 21.43 -17.64
C GLY A 255 -27.18 21.56 -18.01
N GLU A 256 -28.05 21.87 -17.06
CA GLU A 256 -29.48 22.15 -17.30
C GLU A 256 -29.70 23.64 -17.60
N VAL A 257 -29.22 24.13 -18.74
CA VAL A 257 -29.77 25.35 -19.32
C VAL A 257 -31.00 24.93 -20.13
N PRO A 258 -32.22 25.36 -19.78
CA PRO A 258 -33.41 24.99 -20.54
C PRO A 258 -33.24 25.46 -21.97
N ARG A 259 -33.37 24.52 -22.90
CA ARG A 259 -33.40 24.78 -24.33
C ARG A 259 -34.55 25.74 -24.58
N LYS A 260 -34.24 26.98 -24.97
CA LYS A 260 -35.24 27.95 -25.47
C LYS A 260 -35.77 27.43 -26.80
N GLU A 261 -36.74 26.52 -26.77
CA GLU A 261 -37.57 26.14 -27.92
C GLU A 261 -39.00 26.69 -27.81
N ASP A 262 -39.27 27.60 -26.88
CA ASP A 262 -40.53 28.35 -26.80
C ASP A 262 -40.28 29.84 -26.96
N LEU A 263 -40.04 30.31 -28.20
CA LEU A 263 -40.30 31.68 -28.66
C LEU A 263 -39.94 31.79 -30.15
N GLN A 264 -40.82 31.26 -31.01
CA GLN A 264 -41.51 31.97 -32.11
C GLN A 264 -42.17 30.97 -33.06
#